data_AF-A0AAV6HE04-F1
#
_entry.id   AF-A0AAV6HE04-F1
#
_cell.length_a   1.000
_cell.length_b   1.000
_cell.length_c   1.000
_cell.angle_alpha   90.00
_cell.angle_beta   90.00
_cell.angle_gamma   90.00
#
_symmetry.space_group_name_H-M   'P 1'
#
loop_
_entity.id
_entity.type
_entity.pdbx_description
1 polymer ?
#
loop_
_entity_poly.entity_id
_entity_poly.type
_entity_poly.pdbx_seq_one_letter_code
_entity_poly.pdbx_strand_id
1 'polypeptide(L)'
;MDAELHRCTRPVSELSLHERPKRRLSRLSGETTQRCLKRIIMGRMRILWILYLLSLSGLNTSDIRKLNTIEDLADNNIGFGKTYARHGLFLLYWLTHALVFNQNNNAIQLIDTCTSNGEQRNINIYMRDYGLHRFNNYENFPIPSDSEYRYLTVGNINQRTYSGVTYFPNYVTVDFNNRPFAESNLDRLILQTHRNNPRTILRVFITEHYNENIYEISPQLLEEIRKFQNLDDFLLKAGYNFETRPECSRRGNQGKRRRRSDPECTREVVMLEVRSSATANAKITWSNIPSTTLRKNLFVRLFADMDSTKPLYSFSVGQQSGSIDTSVPLDNRLQARLSECNNYFCWSESVIWRSSEFDDANRKFPAEVVGYDASLQLFVKKGKACARLYINKAFTDWRDSFYKAWVGFYKSSNDGHSSYETYQWATKFNENTQKQTEEEEHTYLIYEYDSGLAVQQGFQARLFHQKPVLSVRAHTVPWGEEAIRKIQNNVGEYGASLQLTAGSDDDSCKALARLYIKRDFTDWKNTLTNSWVGFYKSSSDCSSSYTTYQWVTSFVRNDEKCTEEYMAYDYTSSMTVDHGVEARFFLSRDYSSRIGQAVLDVNQRLIYACSLG
;
A
#
# COMPACT_ATOMS: atom_id res chain seq x y z
N MET A 1 31.25 -25.43 48.49
CA MET A 1 32.11 -25.72 49.65
C MET A 1 33.53 -25.80 49.13
N ASP A 2 34.40 -24.98 49.73
CA ASP A 2 35.85 -24.79 49.58
C ASP A 2 36.33 -24.27 48.21
N ALA A 3 36.84 -23.04 47.99
CA ALA A 3 37.71 -22.08 48.72
C ALA A 3 39.23 -22.25 48.45
N GLU A 4 39.89 -21.08 48.34
CA GLU A 4 41.34 -20.79 48.40
C GLU A 4 42.19 -20.97 47.13
N LEU A 5 43.29 -20.23 46.91
CA LEU A 5 43.77 -18.87 47.21
C LEU A 5 45.11 -18.72 46.43
N HIS A 6 45.55 -17.47 46.22
CA HIS A 6 46.80 -17.03 45.56
C HIS A 6 48.13 -17.72 45.97
N ARG A 7 49.12 -17.70 45.05
CA ARG A 7 50.49 -17.22 45.35
C ARG A 7 51.32 -16.84 44.11
N CYS A 8 51.93 -15.65 44.19
CA CYS A 8 53.05 -15.17 43.37
C CYS A 8 54.38 -15.45 44.07
N THR A 9 55.46 -15.66 43.30
CA THR A 9 56.86 -15.40 43.75
C THR A 9 57.75 -14.97 42.56
N ARG A 10 58.37 -13.78 42.71
CA ARG A 10 59.63 -13.27 42.08
C ARG A 10 60.81 -13.60 43.06
N PRO A 11 62.11 -13.18 42.92
CA PRO A 11 62.80 -12.20 42.03
C PRO A 11 64.15 -12.73 41.43
N VAL A 12 64.87 -12.11 40.45
CA VAL A 12 65.77 -10.91 40.43
C VAL A 12 66.82 -10.98 41.56
N SER A 13 68.15 -10.82 41.46
CA SER A 13 69.15 -10.17 40.57
C SER A 13 70.54 -10.51 41.14
N GLU A 14 71.64 -10.29 40.40
CA GLU A 14 72.76 -9.50 40.97
C GLU A 14 73.76 -8.99 39.92
N LEU A 15 74.17 -7.74 40.16
CA LEU A 15 75.07 -6.86 39.43
C LEU A 15 76.37 -6.72 40.23
N SER A 16 77.53 -6.61 39.56
CA SER A 16 78.80 -5.98 40.03
C SER A 16 79.98 -6.53 39.19
N LEU A 17 81.02 -5.82 38.72
CA LEU A 17 81.43 -4.42 38.68
C LEU A 17 82.59 -4.29 37.66
N HIS A 18 82.80 -3.08 37.14
CA HIS A 18 84.08 -2.44 36.74
C HIS A 18 84.90 -2.79 35.46
N GLU A 19 85.03 -1.70 34.67
CA GLU A 19 86.24 -1.12 34.05
C GLU A 19 86.83 -1.60 32.70
N ARG A 20 87.35 -0.58 31.98
CA ARG A 20 87.83 -0.45 30.58
C ARG A 20 89.12 -1.28 30.28
N PRO A 21 89.83 -1.18 29.11
CA PRO A 21 89.56 -0.55 27.78
C PRO A 21 89.97 -1.37 26.50
N LYS A 22 89.62 -0.83 25.31
CA LYS A 22 90.34 -0.77 23.98
C LYS A 22 90.80 -2.04 23.20
N ARG A 23 90.39 -2.04 21.90
CA ARG A 23 91.12 -2.44 20.64
C ARG A 23 91.54 -3.92 20.49
N ARG A 24 91.62 -4.59 19.32
CA ARG A 24 91.20 -4.44 17.90
C ARG A 24 91.71 -5.74 17.19
N LEU A 25 91.02 -6.19 16.13
CA LEU A 25 91.50 -7.00 14.98
C LEU A 25 91.84 -8.49 15.19
N SER A 26 91.00 -9.43 14.71
CA SER A 26 90.92 -10.05 13.36
C SER A 26 91.81 -11.29 13.26
N ARG A 27 91.48 -12.44 12.64
CA ARG A 27 90.66 -12.75 11.45
C ARG A 27 90.69 -14.29 11.31
N LEU A 28 89.60 -14.98 10.94
CA LEU A 28 89.54 -16.24 10.14
C LEU A 28 88.21 -17.00 10.35
N SER A 29 87.29 -16.97 9.38
CA SER A 29 86.70 -18.16 8.72
C SER A 29 85.59 -17.71 7.76
N GLY A 30 85.76 -18.01 6.46
CA GLY A 30 84.97 -17.46 5.35
C GLY A 30 83.95 -18.42 4.74
N GLU A 31 83.67 -19.58 5.35
CA GLU A 31 82.83 -20.62 4.72
C GLU A 31 81.42 -20.75 5.29
N THR A 32 81.13 -20.16 6.45
CA THR A 32 79.80 -20.25 7.11
C THR A 32 78.80 -19.22 6.59
N THR A 33 79.28 -18.11 6.00
CA THR A 33 78.44 -16.98 5.57
C THR A 33 77.63 -17.26 4.30
N GLN A 34 78.12 -18.09 3.38
CA GLN A 34 77.41 -18.37 2.12
C GLN A 34 76.20 -19.30 2.28
N ARG A 35 76.23 -20.27 3.21
CA ARG A 35 75.06 -21.13 3.50
C ARG A 35 73.95 -20.39 4.23
N CYS A 36 74.29 -19.48 5.14
CA CYS A 36 73.31 -18.63 5.82
C CYS A 36 72.63 -17.65 4.85
N LEU A 37 73.37 -17.04 3.92
CA LEU A 37 72.76 -16.14 2.92
C LEU A 37 71.75 -16.88 2.01
N LYS A 38 72.05 -18.09 1.52
CA LYS A 38 71.11 -18.86 0.69
C LYS A 38 69.84 -19.27 1.43
N ARG A 39 69.92 -19.61 2.73
CA ARG A 39 68.73 -19.91 3.56
C ARG A 39 67.88 -18.66 3.86
N ILE A 40 68.51 -17.51 4.08
CA ILE A 40 67.81 -16.23 4.30
C ILE A 40 67.11 -15.75 3.01
N ILE A 41 67.75 -15.91 1.85
CA ILE A 41 67.18 -15.53 0.55
C ILE A 41 66.00 -16.44 0.16
N MET A 42 66.10 -17.76 0.37
CA MET A 42 64.98 -18.68 0.14
C MET A 42 63.81 -18.48 1.12
N GLY A 43 64.10 -18.15 2.39
CA GLY A 43 63.06 -17.82 3.37
C GLY A 43 62.30 -16.54 3.02
N ARG A 44 63.01 -15.49 2.56
CA ARG A 44 62.40 -14.24 2.08
C ARG A 44 61.57 -14.43 0.82
N MET A 45 62.02 -15.26 -0.12
CA MET A 45 61.25 -15.61 -1.32
C MET A 45 59.98 -16.39 -0.98
N ARG A 46 60.02 -17.32 -0.01
CA ARG A 46 58.83 -18.03 0.47
C ARG A 46 57.84 -17.13 1.19
N ILE A 47 58.33 -16.19 2.01
CA ILE A 47 57.47 -15.19 2.67
C ILE A 47 56.85 -14.25 1.64
N LEU A 48 57.61 -13.81 0.63
CA LEU A 48 57.07 -12.98 -0.47
C LEU A 48 56.06 -13.76 -1.32
N TRP A 49 56.27 -15.05 -1.56
CA TRP A 49 55.29 -15.92 -2.23
C TRP A 49 54.04 -16.16 -1.39
N ILE A 50 54.16 -16.33 -0.07
CA ILE A 50 53.01 -16.46 0.83
C ILE A 50 52.25 -15.14 0.92
N LEU A 51 52.95 -13.99 0.97
CA LEU A 51 52.33 -12.66 0.93
C LEU A 51 51.67 -12.38 -0.43
N TYR A 52 52.27 -12.83 -1.53
CA TYR A 52 51.68 -12.76 -2.87
C TYR A 52 50.44 -13.66 -2.99
N LEU A 53 50.48 -14.89 -2.48
CA LEU A 53 49.32 -15.78 -2.41
C LEU A 53 48.24 -15.25 -1.45
N LEU A 54 48.62 -14.61 -0.34
CA LEU A 54 47.70 -13.92 0.57
C LEU A 54 47.09 -12.66 -0.06
N SER A 55 47.82 -11.99 -0.97
CA SER A 55 47.30 -10.87 -1.77
C SER A 55 46.38 -11.33 -2.90
N LEU A 56 46.59 -12.53 -3.44
CA LEU A 56 45.68 -13.19 -4.38
C LEU A 56 44.46 -13.83 -3.70
N SER A 57 44.57 -14.17 -2.41
CA SER A 57 43.42 -14.48 -1.56
C SER A 57 42.81 -13.22 -0.92
N GLY A 58 43.09 -12.03 -1.48
CA GLY A 58 42.31 -10.84 -1.23
C GLY A 58 40.85 -11.22 -1.41
N LEU A 59 40.14 -11.24 -0.28
CA LEU A 59 38.75 -11.63 -0.17
C LEU A 59 37.98 -10.95 -1.30
N ASN A 60 37.49 -11.72 -2.27
CA ASN A 60 36.36 -11.30 -3.08
C ASN A 60 35.14 -11.28 -2.15
N THR A 61 35.12 -10.35 -1.19
CA THR A 61 33.85 -9.78 -0.74
C THR A 61 33.41 -8.97 -1.95
N SER A 62 32.53 -9.52 -2.77
CA SER A 62 31.83 -8.76 -3.80
C SER A 62 31.08 -7.65 -3.08
N ASP A 63 31.70 -6.48 -2.99
CA ASP A 63 31.07 -5.31 -2.39
C ASP A 63 29.85 -4.98 -3.26
N ILE A 64 28.66 -4.98 -2.66
CA ILE A 64 27.43 -4.75 -3.40
C ILE A 64 27.52 -3.33 -3.98
N ARG A 65 27.49 -3.21 -5.31
CA ARG A 65 27.58 -1.90 -5.97
C ARG A 65 26.42 -1.02 -5.48
N LYS A 66 26.77 0.12 -4.89
CA LYS A 66 25.83 1.12 -4.41
C LYS A 66 25.52 2.15 -5.49
N LEU A 67 24.24 2.39 -5.74
CA LEU A 67 23.75 3.41 -6.68
C LEU A 67 23.38 4.66 -5.89
N ASN A 68 23.97 5.79 -6.25
CA ASN A 68 23.85 7.03 -5.50
C ASN A 68 23.03 8.10 -6.22
N THR A 69 22.93 8.03 -7.55
CA THR A 69 22.20 9.01 -8.36
C THR A 69 21.29 8.34 -9.40
N ILE A 70 20.41 9.14 -10.02
CA ILE A 70 19.57 8.64 -11.12
C ILE A 70 20.41 8.24 -12.33
N GLU A 71 21.55 8.88 -12.58
CA GLU A 71 22.48 8.48 -13.65
C GLU A 71 23.07 7.08 -13.40
N ASP A 72 23.39 6.75 -12.14
CA ASP A 72 23.81 5.39 -11.78
C ASP A 72 22.70 4.38 -12.12
N LEU A 73 21.44 4.70 -11.77
CA LEU A 73 20.28 3.86 -12.09
C LEU A 73 20.06 3.76 -13.60
N ALA A 74 20.33 4.83 -14.36
CA ALA A 74 20.15 4.90 -15.81
C ALA A 74 21.23 4.13 -16.61
N ASP A 75 22.34 3.72 -15.99
CA ASP A 75 23.41 2.90 -16.60
C ASP A 75 22.85 1.65 -17.32
N ASN A 76 23.11 1.52 -18.62
CA ASN A 76 22.58 0.43 -19.46
C ASN A 76 22.98 -0.98 -18.98
N ASN A 77 23.98 -1.11 -18.10
CA ASN A 77 24.33 -2.39 -17.48
C ASN A 77 23.37 -2.81 -16.36
N ILE A 78 22.48 -1.93 -15.92
CA ILE A 78 21.44 -2.21 -14.93
C ILE A 78 20.14 -2.51 -15.66
N GLY A 79 19.71 -3.77 -15.67
CA GLY A 79 18.51 -4.23 -16.38
C GLY A 79 17.19 -3.94 -15.68
N PHE A 80 17.22 -3.46 -14.43
CA PHE A 80 16.06 -3.29 -13.56
C PHE A 80 14.98 -2.38 -14.16
N GLY A 81 13.89 -2.98 -14.64
CA GLY A 81 12.67 -2.27 -15.03
C GLY A 81 12.73 -1.35 -16.26
N LYS A 82 13.74 -1.44 -17.14
CA LYS A 82 13.99 -0.41 -18.18
C LYS A 82 13.22 -0.54 -19.48
N THR A 83 12.56 -1.65 -19.72
CA THR A 83 11.84 -1.92 -20.97
C THR A 83 10.45 -2.43 -20.69
N TYR A 84 9.52 -2.24 -21.61
CA TYR A 84 8.22 -2.89 -21.55
C TYR A 84 8.38 -4.41 -21.69
N ALA A 85 7.73 -5.26 -20.89
CA ALA A 85 6.68 -5.01 -19.90
C ALA A 85 7.19 -5.08 -18.43
N ARG A 86 8.43 -4.67 -18.18
CA ARG A 86 9.06 -4.74 -16.86
C ARG A 86 8.57 -3.65 -15.92
N HIS A 87 8.42 -4.01 -14.65
CA HIS A 87 7.79 -3.17 -13.63
C HIS A 87 8.77 -2.60 -12.59
N GLY A 88 10.06 -2.94 -12.64
CA GLY A 88 11.03 -2.58 -11.60
C GLY A 88 11.12 -1.09 -11.29
N LEU A 89 11.23 -0.22 -12.30
CA LEU A 89 11.27 1.23 -12.08
C LEU A 89 9.94 1.75 -11.52
N PHE A 90 8.80 1.23 -11.98
CA PHE A 90 7.48 1.56 -11.44
C PHE A 90 7.36 1.17 -9.95
N LEU A 91 7.92 0.01 -9.59
CA LEU A 91 7.96 -0.48 -8.23
C LEU A 91 8.87 0.36 -7.33
N LEU A 92 10.04 0.77 -7.82
CA LEU A 92 10.94 1.66 -7.08
C LEU A 92 10.32 3.04 -6.86
N TYR A 93 9.64 3.59 -7.88
CA TYR A 93 8.87 4.83 -7.74
C TYR A 93 7.76 4.69 -6.70
N TRP A 94 6.98 3.59 -6.75
CA TRP A 94 5.97 3.32 -5.74
C TRP A 94 6.56 3.26 -4.33
N LEU A 95 7.68 2.53 -4.16
CA LEU A 95 8.33 2.37 -2.86
C LEU A 95 8.64 3.75 -2.29
N THR A 96 9.34 4.63 -3.01
CA THR A 96 9.80 5.93 -2.50
C THR A 96 8.65 6.86 -2.05
N HIS A 97 7.44 6.66 -2.58
CA HIS A 97 6.22 7.37 -2.18
C HIS A 97 5.47 6.70 -1.02
N ALA A 98 5.70 5.40 -0.79
CA ALA A 98 5.26 4.63 0.37
C ALA A 98 6.25 4.70 1.56
N LEU A 99 7.38 5.38 1.41
CA LEU A 99 8.37 5.54 2.49
C LEU A 99 8.16 6.83 3.28
N VAL A 100 8.34 6.76 4.60
CA VAL A 100 8.60 7.94 5.45
C VAL A 100 10.03 7.91 5.94
N PHE A 101 10.77 8.98 5.62
CA PHE A 101 12.15 9.16 6.07
C PHE A 101 12.15 9.76 7.48
N ASN A 102 12.78 9.07 8.44
CA ASN A 102 13.07 9.66 9.74
C ASN A 102 14.47 10.29 9.70
N GLN A 103 14.51 11.62 9.71
CA GLN A 103 15.76 12.40 9.61
C GLN A 103 16.73 12.18 10.78
N ASN A 104 16.29 11.61 11.90
CA ASN A 104 17.12 11.47 13.10
C ASN A 104 18.02 10.21 13.07
N ASN A 105 17.62 9.14 12.38
CA ASN A 105 18.31 7.84 12.43
C ASN A 105 18.62 7.21 11.06
N ASN A 106 18.39 7.91 9.93
CA ASN A 106 18.41 7.34 8.57
C ASN A 106 17.48 6.10 8.40
N ALA A 107 16.57 5.91 9.34
CA ALA A 107 15.61 4.82 9.36
C ALA A 107 14.42 5.18 8.48
N ILE A 108 14.02 4.24 7.62
CA ILE A 108 12.91 4.44 6.70
C ILE A 108 11.73 3.59 7.20
N GLN A 109 10.57 4.21 7.43
CA GLN A 109 9.36 3.50 7.81
C GLN A 109 8.51 3.19 6.57
N LEU A 110 8.05 1.94 6.49
CA LEU A 110 7.04 1.51 5.51
C LEU A 110 5.65 1.91 6.01
N ILE A 111 5.05 2.91 5.36
CA ILE A 111 3.67 3.29 5.64
C ILE A 111 2.87 3.35 4.34
N ASP A 112 1.61 2.95 4.41
CA ASP A 112 0.69 3.26 3.33
C ASP A 112 0.22 4.71 3.50
N THR A 113 0.73 5.58 2.63
CA THR A 113 0.35 6.99 2.53
C THR A 113 -0.88 7.20 1.63
N CYS A 114 -1.32 6.16 0.93
CA CYS A 114 -2.38 6.21 -0.09
C CYS A 114 -3.72 5.67 0.44
N THR A 115 -3.91 5.64 1.76
CA THR A 115 -5.22 5.31 2.32
C THR A 115 -6.20 6.39 1.90
N SER A 116 -7.37 5.96 1.43
CA SER A 116 -8.36 6.90 0.90
C SER A 116 -8.84 7.90 1.96
N ASN A 117 -8.72 7.59 3.25
CA ASN A 117 -9.09 8.49 4.36
C ASN A 117 -7.95 9.43 4.80
N GLY A 118 -6.75 9.37 4.20
CA GLY A 118 -5.60 10.17 4.61
C GLY A 118 -4.94 9.72 5.92
N GLU A 119 -5.37 8.60 6.50
CA GLU A 119 -4.78 8.02 7.70
C GLU A 119 -3.55 7.20 7.33
N GLN A 120 -2.38 7.54 7.87
CA GLN A 120 -1.19 6.72 7.68
C GLN A 120 -1.39 5.37 8.39
N ARG A 121 -1.40 4.28 7.61
CA ARG A 121 -1.44 2.92 8.16
C ARG A 121 -0.09 2.26 7.97
N ASN A 122 0.35 1.50 8.97
CA ASN A 122 1.54 0.67 8.83
C ASN A 122 1.30 -0.44 7.80
N ILE A 123 2.23 -0.62 6.87
CA ILE A 123 2.20 -1.76 5.94
C ILE A 123 2.32 -3.05 6.77
N ASN A 124 1.35 -3.95 6.65
CA ASN A 124 1.34 -5.19 7.38
C ASN A 124 2.05 -6.30 6.57
N ILE A 125 3.32 -6.50 6.89
CA ILE A 125 4.19 -7.52 6.30
C ILE A 125 3.62 -8.93 6.50
N TYR A 126 2.97 -9.17 7.63
CA TYR A 126 2.40 -10.46 7.98
C TYR A 126 1.10 -10.78 7.21
N MET A 127 0.40 -9.74 6.75
CA MET A 127 -0.70 -9.86 5.79
C MET A 127 -0.22 -9.82 4.34
N ARG A 128 1.10 -9.70 4.12
CA ARG A 128 1.72 -9.60 2.81
C ARG A 128 1.15 -8.44 1.99
N ASP A 129 0.90 -7.31 2.64
CA ASP A 129 0.51 -6.07 1.96
C ASP A 129 1.50 -5.82 0.80
N TYR A 130 0.99 -5.52 -0.40
CA TYR A 130 1.78 -5.37 -1.64
C TYR A 130 2.58 -6.62 -2.07
N GLY A 131 2.23 -7.80 -1.56
CA GLY A 131 2.96 -9.05 -1.83
C GLY A 131 4.32 -9.13 -1.13
N LEU A 132 4.55 -8.34 -0.08
CA LEU A 132 5.74 -8.45 0.77
C LEU A 132 5.82 -9.84 1.40
N HIS A 133 6.98 -10.49 1.25
CA HIS A 133 7.26 -11.78 1.89
C HIS A 133 8.74 -11.90 2.22
N ARG A 134 9.12 -12.95 2.94
CA ARG A 134 10.50 -13.19 3.32
C ARG A 134 11.36 -13.46 2.08
N PHE A 135 12.53 -12.84 2.05
CA PHE A 135 13.57 -13.14 1.07
C PHE A 135 14.47 -14.26 1.60
N ASN A 136 14.47 -15.41 0.92
CA ASN A 136 15.21 -16.60 1.35
C ASN A 136 16.63 -16.71 0.79
N ASN A 137 17.02 -15.80 -0.10
CA ASN A 137 18.35 -15.74 -0.71
C ASN A 137 18.83 -17.08 -1.30
N TYR A 138 17.97 -17.78 -2.05
CA TYR A 138 18.33 -19.06 -2.67
C TYR A 138 19.45 -18.92 -3.72
N GLU A 139 19.57 -17.72 -4.29
CA GLU A 139 20.56 -17.31 -5.26
C GLU A 139 21.93 -17.01 -4.62
N ASN A 140 22.04 -17.06 -3.28
CA ASN A 140 23.27 -16.81 -2.53
C ASN A 140 23.90 -15.44 -2.82
N PHE A 141 23.10 -14.39 -2.97
CA PHE A 141 23.62 -13.03 -3.09
C PHE A 141 24.48 -12.69 -1.87
N PRO A 142 25.52 -11.85 -2.04
CA PRO A 142 26.48 -11.46 -0.99
C PRO A 142 25.89 -10.48 0.03
N ILE A 143 24.66 -10.73 0.47
CA ILE A 143 23.94 -9.96 1.46
C ILE A 143 24.33 -10.47 2.86
N PRO A 144 24.64 -9.58 3.82
CA PRO A 144 25.03 -10.00 5.17
C PRO A 144 23.98 -10.90 5.83
N SER A 145 24.32 -12.16 6.10
CA SER A 145 23.46 -13.04 6.89
C SER A 145 23.70 -12.79 8.37
N ASP A 146 23.03 -11.80 8.94
CA ASP A 146 23.01 -11.53 10.38
C ASP A 146 21.70 -12.03 11.00
N SER A 147 21.79 -12.61 12.20
CA SER A 147 20.62 -13.05 12.96
C SER A 147 19.77 -11.87 13.47
N GLU A 148 20.34 -10.67 13.58
CA GLU A 148 19.63 -9.44 13.97
C GLU A 148 18.74 -8.87 12.86
N TYR A 149 18.99 -9.22 11.60
CA TYR A 149 18.27 -8.70 10.46
C TYR A 149 17.27 -9.72 9.87
N ARG A 150 16.30 -9.19 9.13
CA ARG A 150 15.41 -9.94 8.25
C ARG A 150 15.45 -9.27 6.88
N TYR A 151 15.33 -10.09 5.85
CA TYR A 151 15.21 -9.63 4.47
C TYR A 151 13.80 -9.93 3.99
N LEU A 152 13.14 -8.90 3.46
CA LEU A 152 11.85 -8.99 2.81
C LEU A 152 12.05 -8.73 1.33
N THR A 153 11.20 -9.29 0.49
CA THR A 153 11.17 -8.99 -0.93
C THR A 153 9.77 -8.61 -1.38
N VAL A 154 9.72 -7.75 -2.40
CA VAL A 154 8.52 -7.28 -3.07
C VAL A 154 8.79 -7.13 -4.57
N GLY A 155 7.77 -7.25 -5.40
CA GLY A 155 7.89 -7.22 -6.87
C GLY A 155 7.55 -8.54 -7.56
N ASN A 156 7.22 -9.59 -6.80
CA ASN A 156 6.46 -10.69 -7.41
C ASN A 156 4.98 -10.27 -7.52
N ILE A 157 4.60 -9.73 -8.68
CA ILE A 157 3.26 -9.20 -8.96
C ILE A 157 2.29 -10.28 -9.49
N ASN A 158 2.62 -11.56 -9.29
CA ASN A 158 1.68 -12.64 -9.55
C ASN A 158 0.65 -12.73 -8.41
N GLN A 159 -0.55 -12.23 -8.67
CA GLN A 159 -1.67 -12.21 -7.70
C GLN A 159 -2.08 -13.61 -7.20
N ARG A 160 -1.77 -14.69 -7.93
CA ARG A 160 -2.04 -16.07 -7.48
C ARG A 160 -1.11 -16.50 -6.36
N THR A 161 0.12 -16.00 -6.38
CA THR A 161 1.11 -16.28 -5.35
C THR A 161 0.88 -15.35 -4.17
N TYR A 162 0.57 -14.08 -4.43
CA TYR A 162 0.41 -13.08 -3.38
C TYR A 162 -0.84 -12.23 -3.61
N SER A 163 -1.90 -12.50 -2.85
CA SER A 163 -3.15 -11.74 -2.94
C SER A 163 -2.97 -10.25 -2.64
N GLY A 164 -2.02 -9.88 -1.77
CA GLY A 164 -1.73 -8.49 -1.43
C GLY A 164 -1.17 -7.62 -2.57
N VAL A 165 -0.82 -8.21 -3.72
CA VAL A 165 -0.45 -7.48 -4.95
C VAL A 165 -1.58 -6.57 -5.43
N THR A 166 -2.84 -6.87 -5.10
CA THR A 166 -3.99 -6.04 -5.48
C THR A 166 -3.96 -4.64 -4.86
N TYR A 167 -3.19 -4.43 -3.79
CA TYR A 167 -3.03 -3.12 -3.16
C TYR A 167 -2.08 -2.19 -3.94
N PHE A 168 -1.30 -2.69 -4.90
CA PHE A 168 -0.46 -1.82 -5.72
C PHE A 168 -1.29 -0.82 -6.53
N PRO A 169 -0.78 0.40 -6.74
CA PRO A 169 -1.30 1.28 -7.77
C PRO A 169 -1.29 0.58 -9.13
N ASN A 170 -2.32 0.82 -9.93
CA ASN A 170 -2.49 0.18 -11.25
C ASN A 170 -1.24 0.34 -12.13
N TYR A 171 -0.56 1.49 -12.06
CA TYR A 171 0.65 1.74 -12.85
C TYR A 171 1.81 0.76 -12.60
N VAL A 172 1.82 0.02 -11.48
CA VAL A 172 2.84 -1.01 -11.18
C VAL A 172 2.48 -2.34 -11.85
N THR A 173 1.20 -2.69 -11.93
CA THR A 173 0.74 -4.03 -12.33
C THR A 173 0.13 -4.09 -13.73
N VAL A 174 -0.24 -2.94 -14.33
CA VAL A 174 -0.97 -2.86 -15.60
C VAL A 174 -0.24 -3.56 -16.76
N ASP A 175 1.09 -3.42 -16.86
CA ASP A 175 1.86 -3.99 -17.96
C ASP A 175 1.93 -5.53 -17.86
N PHE A 176 2.10 -6.06 -16.64
CA PHE A 176 1.98 -7.50 -16.35
C PHE A 176 0.58 -8.03 -16.65
N ASN A 177 -0.46 -7.32 -16.21
CA ASN A 177 -1.85 -7.74 -16.45
C ASN A 177 -2.16 -7.82 -17.95
N ASN A 178 -1.68 -6.84 -18.72
CA ASN A 178 -1.83 -6.82 -20.18
C ASN A 178 -1.06 -7.94 -20.87
N ARG A 179 0.16 -8.25 -20.40
CA ARG A 179 1.08 -9.21 -21.01
C ARG A 179 1.82 -10.03 -19.95
N PRO A 180 1.16 -11.03 -19.36
CA PRO A 180 1.76 -11.84 -18.30
C PRO A 180 2.72 -12.87 -18.91
N PHE A 181 3.97 -12.46 -19.12
CA PHE A 181 5.08 -13.33 -19.52
C PHE A 181 6.17 -13.31 -18.44
N ALA A 182 7.04 -14.32 -18.40
CA ALA A 182 8.06 -14.45 -17.34
C ALA A 182 8.89 -13.16 -17.13
N GLU A 183 9.24 -12.48 -18.24
CA GLU A 183 10.03 -11.24 -18.21
C GLU A 183 9.34 -10.06 -17.50
N SER A 184 8.00 -10.00 -17.52
CA SER A 184 7.23 -8.92 -16.89
C SER A 184 7.24 -8.96 -15.36
N ASN A 185 7.64 -10.10 -14.77
CA ASN A 185 7.65 -10.34 -13.33
C ASN A 185 9.06 -10.63 -12.78
N LEU A 186 10.12 -10.11 -13.41
CA LEU A 186 11.50 -10.34 -13.00
C LEU A 186 11.95 -9.42 -11.86
N ASP A 187 11.54 -8.17 -11.85
CA ASP A 187 12.10 -7.17 -10.93
C ASP A 187 11.78 -7.44 -9.46
N ARG A 188 12.77 -7.32 -8.58
CA ARG A 188 12.60 -7.47 -7.12
C ARG A 188 13.25 -6.31 -6.38
N LEU A 189 12.55 -5.80 -5.39
CA LEU A 189 13.16 -5.06 -4.30
C LEU A 189 13.43 -6.02 -3.15
N ILE A 190 14.57 -5.86 -2.49
CA ILE A 190 14.91 -6.53 -1.24
C ILE A 190 15.07 -5.46 -0.17
N LEU A 191 14.39 -5.63 0.95
CA LEU A 191 14.35 -4.68 2.06
C LEU A 191 15.01 -5.36 3.27
N GLN A 192 16.10 -4.79 3.77
CA GLN A 192 16.68 -5.20 5.04
C GLN A 192 15.95 -4.49 6.18
N THR A 193 15.48 -5.24 7.16
CA THR A 193 14.81 -4.72 8.35
C THR A 193 15.42 -5.32 9.61
N HIS A 194 15.20 -4.71 10.77
CA HIS A 194 15.49 -5.39 12.04
C HIS A 194 14.51 -6.56 12.24
N ARG A 195 15.00 -7.68 12.78
CA ARG A 195 14.16 -8.86 13.08
C ARG A 195 13.07 -8.53 14.10
N ASN A 196 13.41 -7.73 15.12
CA ASN A 196 12.49 -7.34 16.20
C ASN A 196 11.65 -6.09 15.87
N ASN A 197 12.02 -5.37 14.81
CA ASN A 197 11.25 -4.22 14.32
C ASN A 197 11.25 -4.22 12.78
N PRO A 198 10.42 -5.08 12.15
CA PRO A 198 10.41 -5.24 10.70
C PRO A 198 9.79 -4.03 9.97
N ARG A 199 9.29 -3.02 10.70
CA ARG A 199 8.72 -1.79 10.14
C ARG A 199 9.80 -0.79 9.71
N THR A 200 11.00 -0.92 10.27
CA THR A 200 12.13 -0.06 9.95
C THR A 200 12.98 -0.72 8.86
N ILE A 201 12.97 -0.14 7.67
CA ILE A 201 13.93 -0.47 6.62
C ILE A 201 15.25 0.23 6.90
N LEU A 202 16.32 -0.54 6.79
CA LEU A 202 17.71 -0.10 6.94
C LEU A 202 18.38 0.09 5.58
N ARG A 203 18.17 -0.87 4.68
CA ARG A 203 18.78 -0.88 3.33
C ARG A 203 17.77 -1.38 2.30
N VAL A 204 17.84 -0.82 1.10
CA VAL A 204 17.03 -1.20 -0.05
C VAL A 204 17.96 -1.69 -1.13
N PHE A 205 17.65 -2.85 -1.71
CA PHE A 205 18.37 -3.41 -2.84
C PHE A 205 17.42 -3.63 -4.01
N ILE A 206 17.94 -3.52 -5.22
CA ILE A 206 17.26 -3.91 -6.46
C ILE A 206 17.96 -5.14 -7.04
N THR A 207 17.17 -6.04 -7.60
CA THR A 207 17.67 -7.22 -8.33
C THR A 207 16.65 -7.68 -9.36
N GLU A 208 17.06 -8.62 -10.19
CA GLU A 208 16.24 -9.27 -11.19
C GLU A 208 16.20 -10.76 -10.85
N HIS A 209 15.01 -11.32 -10.71
CA HIS A 209 14.79 -12.74 -10.48
C HIS A 209 15.50 -13.54 -11.58
N TYR A 210 16.26 -14.58 -11.22
CA TYR A 210 17.15 -15.36 -12.11
C TYR A 210 18.42 -14.65 -12.62
N ASN A 211 18.74 -13.44 -12.14
CA ASN A 211 20.02 -12.79 -12.38
C ASN A 211 20.84 -12.73 -11.09
N GLU A 212 22.16 -12.77 -11.20
CA GLU A 212 23.10 -12.72 -10.07
C GLU A 212 23.46 -11.28 -9.66
N ASN A 213 22.97 -10.28 -10.40
CA ASN A 213 23.22 -8.88 -10.10
C ASN A 213 22.31 -8.34 -8.98
N ILE A 214 22.94 -7.74 -7.98
CA ILE A 214 22.27 -7.00 -6.91
C ILE A 214 22.94 -5.64 -6.72
N TYR A 215 22.12 -4.62 -6.51
CA TYR A 215 22.60 -3.26 -6.27
C TYR A 215 21.93 -2.69 -5.03
N GLU A 216 22.69 -1.96 -4.20
CA GLU A 216 22.13 -1.21 -3.08
C GLU A 216 21.71 0.18 -3.54
N ILE A 217 20.51 0.62 -3.18
CA ILE A 217 20.03 1.98 -3.43
C ILE A 217 20.39 2.85 -2.23
N SER A 218 21.10 3.96 -2.46
CA SER A 218 21.42 4.90 -1.40
C SER A 218 20.15 5.63 -0.88
N PRO A 219 20.11 6.04 0.39
CA PRO A 219 19.04 6.90 0.89
C PRO A 219 18.88 8.20 0.07
N GLN A 220 19.99 8.77 -0.40
CA GLN A 220 19.99 9.98 -1.23
C GLN A 220 19.25 9.76 -2.56
N LEU A 221 19.47 8.60 -3.20
CA LEU A 221 18.77 8.25 -4.43
C LEU A 221 17.27 8.03 -4.17
N LEU A 222 16.89 7.39 -3.06
CA LEU A 222 15.47 7.25 -2.70
C LEU A 222 14.78 8.61 -2.52
N GLU A 223 15.46 9.57 -1.87
CA GLU A 223 14.96 10.94 -1.72
C GLU A 223 14.91 11.70 -3.05
N GLU A 224 15.89 11.49 -3.93
CA GLU A 224 15.91 12.10 -5.27
C GLU A 224 14.70 11.63 -6.10
N ILE A 225 14.44 10.32 -6.14
CA ILE A 225 13.30 9.74 -6.85
C ILE A 225 11.98 10.26 -6.28
N ARG A 226 11.86 10.40 -4.96
CA ARG A 226 10.64 10.92 -4.30
C ARG A 226 10.30 12.36 -4.72
N LYS A 227 11.27 13.15 -5.20
CA LYS A 227 11.00 14.53 -5.66
C LYS A 227 10.25 14.58 -6.99
N PHE A 228 10.19 13.47 -7.73
CA PHE A 228 9.44 13.40 -8.98
C PHE A 228 7.94 13.31 -8.72
N GLN A 229 7.23 14.42 -8.97
CA GLN A 229 5.77 14.46 -8.91
C GLN A 229 5.11 13.64 -10.02
N ASN A 230 5.82 13.42 -11.12
CA ASN A 230 5.34 12.71 -12.29
C ASN A 230 6.19 11.45 -12.51
N LEU A 231 5.51 10.30 -12.65
CA LEU A 231 6.14 9.01 -12.89
C LEU A 231 6.88 8.96 -14.24
N ASP A 232 6.35 9.56 -15.30
CA ASP A 232 6.97 9.53 -16.65
C ASP A 232 8.29 10.30 -16.68
N ASP A 233 8.38 11.42 -15.96
CA ASP A 233 9.62 12.18 -15.83
C ASP A 233 10.71 11.34 -15.14
N PHE A 234 10.34 10.61 -14.08
CA PHE A 234 11.24 9.68 -13.41
C PHE A 234 11.66 8.55 -14.35
N LEU A 235 10.71 7.89 -15.02
CA LEU A 235 10.99 6.78 -15.93
C LEU A 235 11.95 7.20 -17.05
N LEU A 236 11.71 8.37 -17.65
CA LEU A 236 12.58 8.92 -18.69
C LEU A 236 14.00 9.16 -18.17
N LYS A 237 14.12 9.78 -16.99
CA LYS A 237 15.42 10.07 -16.37
C LYS A 237 16.18 8.82 -15.93
N ALA A 238 15.46 7.80 -15.46
CA ALA A 238 16.02 6.50 -15.07
C ALA A 238 16.33 5.58 -16.27
N GLY A 239 16.16 6.04 -17.50
CA GLY A 239 16.53 5.31 -18.71
C GLY A 239 15.49 4.30 -19.21
N TYR A 240 14.21 4.48 -18.87
CA TYR A 240 13.13 3.65 -19.42
C TYR A 240 12.95 3.89 -20.92
N ASN A 241 12.93 2.81 -21.71
CA ASN A 241 12.75 2.87 -23.14
C ASN A 241 11.26 2.74 -23.53
N PHE A 242 10.60 3.88 -23.72
CA PHE A 242 9.20 3.96 -24.16
C PHE A 242 8.95 3.39 -25.57
N GLU A 243 9.97 3.29 -26.44
CA GLU A 243 9.80 2.75 -27.80
C GLU A 243 9.52 1.24 -27.81
N THR A 244 9.89 0.55 -26.73
CA THR A 244 9.59 -0.89 -26.55
C THR A 244 8.11 -1.17 -26.29
N ARG A 245 7.29 -0.14 -26.02
CA ARG A 245 5.85 -0.31 -25.86
C ARG A 245 5.19 -0.58 -27.21
N PRO A 246 4.32 -1.62 -27.31
CA PRO A 246 3.64 -1.98 -28.56
C PRO A 246 2.84 -0.85 -29.20
N GLU A 247 2.35 0.08 -28.38
CA GLU A 247 1.60 1.28 -28.80
C GLU A 247 2.49 2.26 -29.57
N CYS A 248 3.78 2.33 -29.24
CA CYS A 248 4.77 3.22 -29.84
C CYS A 248 5.44 2.62 -31.09
N SER A 249 5.56 1.29 -31.18
CA SER A 249 6.33 0.63 -32.25
C SER A 249 5.64 0.61 -33.64
N ARG A 250 4.39 1.08 -33.78
CA ARG A 250 3.61 1.01 -35.04
C ARG A 250 3.92 2.09 -36.10
N ARG A 251 4.89 3.00 -35.89
CA ARG A 251 5.31 4.01 -36.90
C ARG A 251 6.50 3.60 -37.78
N GLY A 252 6.81 2.31 -37.90
CA GLY A 252 7.84 1.82 -38.82
C GLY A 252 7.29 1.36 -40.16
N ASN A 253 6.93 2.28 -41.08
CA ASN A 253 6.99 2.08 -42.55
C ASN A 253 6.42 3.23 -43.41
N GLN A 254 6.20 4.43 -42.85
CA GLN A 254 5.96 5.62 -43.69
C GLN A 254 7.15 6.56 -43.63
N GLY A 255 7.94 6.53 -44.70
CA GLY A 255 8.76 7.65 -45.20
C GLY A 255 9.67 8.37 -44.21
N LYS A 256 10.98 8.16 -44.35
CA LYS A 256 12.02 9.04 -43.81
C LYS A 256 11.78 10.50 -44.23
N ARG A 257 11.12 11.29 -43.38
CA ARG A 257 11.33 12.74 -43.17
C ARG A 257 10.32 13.28 -42.16
N ARG A 258 10.76 13.41 -40.89
CA ARG A 258 10.50 14.57 -40.03
C ARG A 258 11.34 14.47 -38.75
N ARG A 259 12.32 15.37 -38.62
CA ARG A 259 12.91 15.77 -37.33
C ARG A 259 12.13 16.96 -36.83
N ARG A 260 11.45 16.80 -35.69
CA ARG A 260 11.17 17.79 -34.62
C ARG A 260 10.04 17.20 -33.77
N SER A 261 10.38 16.83 -32.52
CA SER A 261 9.47 16.67 -31.37
C SER A 261 8.06 16.18 -31.70
N ASP A 262 7.87 14.86 -31.71
CA ASP A 262 6.55 14.23 -31.70
C ASP A 262 6.10 14.20 -30.22
N PRO A 263 5.15 15.04 -29.77
CA PRO A 263 4.81 15.15 -28.34
C PRO A 263 3.73 14.13 -27.91
N GLU A 264 3.48 13.07 -28.69
CA GLU A 264 2.25 12.29 -28.59
C GLU A 264 2.50 10.80 -28.29
N CYS A 265 3.53 10.50 -27.50
CA CYS A 265 3.56 9.30 -26.67
C CYS A 265 3.13 9.66 -25.23
N THR A 266 2.19 10.60 -25.11
CA THR A 266 1.57 10.94 -23.84
C THR A 266 0.64 9.82 -23.41
N ARG A 267 0.78 9.48 -22.14
CA ARG A 267 0.25 8.32 -21.44
C ARG A 267 -1.26 8.44 -21.17
N GLU A 268 -2.09 8.55 -22.20
CA GLU A 268 -3.51 8.24 -22.02
C GLU A 268 -3.65 6.71 -21.88
N VAL A 269 -3.32 6.20 -20.68
CA VAL A 269 -3.47 4.78 -20.35
C VAL A 269 -4.94 4.43 -20.53
N VAL A 270 -5.22 3.47 -21.40
CA VAL A 270 -6.53 2.83 -21.48
C VAL A 270 -6.86 2.29 -20.09
N MET A 271 -7.85 2.89 -19.43
CA MET A 271 -8.33 2.35 -18.17
C MET A 271 -9.41 1.32 -18.49
N LEU A 272 -9.25 0.13 -17.93
CA LEU A 272 -10.24 -0.92 -17.98
C LEU A 272 -10.32 -1.52 -16.58
N GLU A 273 -11.50 -1.48 -15.97
CA GLU A 273 -11.70 -1.88 -14.58
C GLU A 273 -13.01 -2.66 -14.41
N VAL A 274 -12.99 -3.58 -13.44
CA VAL A 274 -14.19 -4.21 -12.90
C VAL A 274 -14.53 -3.51 -11.60
N ARG A 275 -15.77 -3.06 -11.47
CA ARG A 275 -16.30 -2.36 -10.30
C ARG A 275 -17.60 -3.01 -9.84
N SER A 276 -18.06 -2.64 -8.64
CA SER A 276 -19.41 -2.99 -8.19
C SER A 276 -20.47 -2.16 -8.91
N SER A 277 -21.49 -2.82 -9.42
CA SER A 277 -22.73 -2.15 -9.82
C SER A 277 -23.61 -1.89 -8.60
N ALA A 278 -24.74 -1.22 -8.83
CA ALA A 278 -25.79 -0.99 -7.85
C ALA A 278 -26.53 -2.25 -7.40
N THR A 279 -26.52 -3.30 -8.21
CA THR A 279 -27.27 -4.55 -8.00
C THR A 279 -26.36 -5.69 -7.56
N ALA A 280 -25.19 -5.36 -7.01
CA ALA A 280 -24.15 -6.31 -6.60
C ALA A 280 -23.56 -7.19 -7.71
N ASN A 281 -23.87 -6.87 -8.98
CA ASN A 281 -23.24 -7.46 -10.14
C ASN A 281 -21.95 -6.72 -10.50
N ALA A 282 -21.11 -7.36 -11.31
CA ALA A 282 -19.94 -6.73 -11.89
C ALA A 282 -20.36 -5.65 -12.91
N LYS A 283 -19.68 -4.51 -12.83
CA LYS A 283 -19.74 -3.41 -13.78
C LYS A 283 -18.39 -3.29 -14.46
N ILE A 284 -18.37 -3.23 -15.79
CA ILE A 284 -17.14 -2.94 -16.53
C ILE A 284 -17.12 -1.45 -16.81
N THR A 285 -16.01 -0.78 -16.48
CA THR A 285 -15.78 0.62 -16.81
C THR A 285 -14.54 0.75 -17.67
N TRP A 286 -14.61 1.58 -18.71
CA TRP A 286 -13.46 1.88 -19.56
C TRP A 286 -13.33 3.37 -19.85
N SER A 287 -12.10 3.83 -20.05
CA SER A 287 -11.82 5.17 -20.54
C SER A 287 -10.53 5.21 -21.35
N ASN A 288 -10.38 6.29 -22.13
CA ASN A 288 -9.19 6.60 -22.90
C ASN A 288 -8.82 5.55 -23.97
N ILE A 289 -9.80 4.82 -24.51
CA ILE A 289 -9.55 3.94 -25.68
C ILE A 289 -9.14 4.84 -26.85
N PRO A 290 -7.99 4.60 -27.53
CA PRO A 290 -7.55 5.44 -28.63
C PRO A 290 -8.56 5.44 -29.78
N SER A 291 -8.84 6.61 -30.35
CA SER A 291 -9.79 6.78 -31.46
C SER A 291 -9.41 5.94 -32.70
N THR A 292 -8.13 5.67 -32.90
CA THR A 292 -7.60 4.76 -33.92
C THR A 292 -8.04 3.31 -33.71
N THR A 293 -8.25 2.89 -32.46
CA THR A 293 -8.70 1.54 -32.09
C THR A 293 -10.22 1.40 -32.27
N LEU A 294 -11.00 2.47 -32.03
CA LEU A 294 -12.48 2.44 -32.12
C LEU A 294 -13.06 2.07 -33.48
N ARG A 295 -12.27 2.12 -34.56
CA ARG A 295 -12.71 1.77 -35.92
C ARG A 295 -12.87 0.26 -36.14
N LYS A 296 -12.59 -0.55 -35.11
CA LYS A 296 -12.58 -2.02 -35.15
C LYS A 296 -13.85 -2.58 -34.50
N ASN A 297 -14.13 -3.86 -34.74
CA ASN A 297 -15.17 -4.59 -34.02
C ASN A 297 -14.69 -4.90 -32.59
N LEU A 298 -14.80 -3.90 -31.72
CA LEU A 298 -14.31 -3.95 -30.35
C LEU A 298 -15.37 -4.42 -29.36
N PHE A 299 -14.92 -5.22 -28.40
CA PHE A 299 -15.74 -5.69 -27.29
C PHE A 299 -15.01 -5.55 -25.98
N VAL A 300 -15.70 -5.01 -24.97
CA VAL A 300 -15.35 -5.25 -23.58
C VAL A 300 -16.01 -6.54 -23.14
N ARG A 301 -15.21 -7.43 -22.55
CA ARG A 301 -15.64 -8.76 -22.14
C ARG A 301 -15.24 -9.02 -20.70
N LEU A 302 -16.09 -9.72 -19.97
CA LEU A 302 -15.80 -10.14 -18.60
C LEU A 302 -15.42 -11.61 -18.60
N PHE A 303 -14.35 -11.97 -17.91
CA PHE A 303 -13.87 -13.34 -17.73
C PHE A 303 -13.86 -13.70 -16.25
N ALA A 304 -13.97 -15.00 -15.94
CA ALA A 304 -13.94 -15.47 -14.56
C ALA A 304 -12.58 -15.17 -13.88
N ASP A 305 -11.49 -15.24 -14.65
CA ASP A 305 -10.13 -14.96 -14.21
C ASP A 305 -9.18 -14.71 -15.40
N MET A 306 -7.88 -14.56 -15.14
CA MET A 306 -6.85 -14.36 -16.18
C MET A 306 -6.65 -15.55 -17.14
N ASP A 307 -6.91 -16.78 -16.70
CA ASP A 307 -6.71 -18.01 -17.50
C ASP A 307 -7.91 -18.35 -18.38
N SER A 308 -9.08 -17.86 -17.98
CA SER A 308 -10.33 -18.13 -18.65
C SER A 308 -10.26 -17.73 -20.11
N THR A 309 -10.63 -18.65 -20.98
CA THR A 309 -10.67 -18.48 -22.44
C THR A 309 -12.05 -18.09 -22.95
N LYS A 310 -13.10 -18.32 -22.14
CA LYS A 310 -14.49 -18.00 -22.50
C LYS A 310 -14.99 -16.80 -21.70
N PRO A 311 -15.58 -15.79 -22.36
CA PRO A 311 -16.16 -14.66 -21.67
C PRO A 311 -17.48 -15.06 -20.98
N LEU A 312 -17.70 -14.56 -19.77
CA LEU A 312 -18.97 -14.62 -19.05
C LEU A 312 -19.97 -13.58 -19.56
N TYR A 313 -19.46 -12.46 -20.08
CA TYR A 313 -20.26 -11.36 -20.63
C TYR A 313 -19.51 -10.67 -21.76
N SER A 314 -20.22 -10.12 -22.74
CA SER A 314 -19.65 -9.40 -23.87
C SER A 314 -20.52 -8.20 -24.24
N PHE A 315 -19.88 -7.06 -24.51
CA PHE A 315 -20.54 -5.84 -24.93
C PHE A 315 -19.73 -5.12 -26.01
N SER A 316 -20.41 -4.70 -27.09
CA SER A 316 -19.78 -4.00 -28.20
C SER A 316 -19.46 -2.56 -27.82
N VAL A 317 -18.23 -2.12 -28.04
CA VAL A 317 -17.75 -0.78 -27.68
C VAL A 317 -17.78 0.13 -28.90
N GLY A 318 -18.49 1.27 -28.79
CA GLY A 318 -18.52 2.29 -29.83
C GLY A 318 -17.91 3.65 -29.41
N GLN A 319 -17.47 3.78 -28.17
CA GLN A 319 -17.02 5.06 -27.59
C GLN A 319 -15.72 4.89 -26.79
N GLN A 320 -14.94 5.96 -26.68
CA GLN A 320 -13.61 5.93 -26.03
C GLN A 320 -13.70 5.63 -24.53
N SER A 321 -14.82 6.02 -23.92
CA SER A 321 -15.10 5.86 -22.49
C SER A 321 -16.54 5.44 -22.31
N GLY A 322 -16.81 4.68 -21.25
CA GLY A 322 -18.15 4.21 -20.95
C GLY A 322 -18.18 3.22 -19.80
N SER A 323 -19.37 2.74 -19.50
CA SER A 323 -19.55 1.67 -18.52
C SER A 323 -20.76 0.82 -18.85
N ILE A 324 -20.71 -0.45 -18.45
CA ILE A 324 -21.81 -1.39 -18.62
C ILE A 324 -21.99 -2.24 -17.37
N ASP A 325 -23.21 -2.29 -16.87
CA ASP A 325 -23.61 -3.23 -15.82
C ASP A 325 -23.83 -4.60 -16.46
N THR A 326 -23.35 -5.65 -15.80
CA THR A 326 -23.49 -7.03 -16.30
C THR A 326 -24.53 -7.80 -15.49
N SER A 327 -24.93 -8.96 -16.00
CA SER A 327 -25.72 -9.94 -15.22
C SER A 327 -24.84 -10.87 -14.38
N VAL A 328 -23.51 -10.70 -14.40
CA VAL A 328 -22.57 -11.56 -13.68
C VAL A 328 -22.42 -11.03 -12.27
N PRO A 329 -22.69 -11.82 -11.21
CA PRO A 329 -22.47 -11.40 -9.83
C PRO A 329 -21.02 -10.98 -9.61
N LEU A 330 -20.80 -9.91 -8.83
CA LEU A 330 -19.44 -9.47 -8.53
C LEU A 330 -18.72 -10.51 -7.69
N ASP A 331 -17.56 -10.98 -8.12
CA ASP A 331 -16.81 -12.02 -7.42
C ASP A 331 -15.31 -11.78 -7.55
N ASN A 332 -14.55 -12.46 -6.69
CA ASN A 332 -13.09 -12.42 -6.73
C ASN A 332 -12.59 -12.83 -8.12
N ARG A 333 -11.46 -12.26 -8.53
CA ARG A 333 -10.70 -12.61 -9.73
C ARG A 333 -11.29 -12.23 -11.08
N LEU A 334 -12.53 -11.72 -11.14
CA LEU A 334 -13.13 -11.26 -12.40
C LEU A 334 -12.20 -10.30 -13.16
N GLN A 335 -12.00 -10.54 -14.45
CA GLN A 335 -11.12 -9.72 -15.30
C GLN A 335 -11.87 -9.18 -16.50
N ALA A 336 -11.81 -7.87 -16.73
CA ALA A 336 -12.27 -7.25 -17.95
C ALA A 336 -11.17 -7.28 -19.02
N ARG A 337 -11.54 -7.53 -20.27
CA ARG A 337 -10.62 -7.49 -21.42
C ARG A 337 -11.22 -6.68 -22.55
N LEU A 338 -10.42 -5.82 -23.17
CA LEU A 338 -10.74 -5.19 -24.44
C LEU A 338 -10.19 -6.05 -25.57
N SER A 339 -11.07 -6.45 -26.47
CA SER A 339 -10.76 -7.44 -27.50
C SER A 339 -11.30 -6.99 -28.86
N GLU A 340 -10.58 -7.35 -29.92
CA GLU A 340 -11.00 -7.14 -31.30
C GLU A 340 -11.42 -8.48 -31.90
N CYS A 341 -12.58 -8.47 -32.57
CA CYS A 341 -13.00 -9.58 -33.41
C CYS A 341 -12.51 -9.40 -34.84
N ASN A 342 -11.78 -10.39 -35.33
CA ASN A 342 -11.22 -10.36 -36.68
C ASN A 342 -12.25 -10.69 -37.78
N ASN A 343 -13.47 -11.10 -37.42
CA ASN A 343 -14.55 -11.37 -38.37
C ASN A 343 -15.94 -11.11 -37.76
N TYR A 344 -16.97 -11.13 -38.61
CA TYR A 344 -18.37 -10.83 -38.26
C TYR A 344 -18.95 -11.74 -37.16
N PHE A 345 -18.39 -12.94 -37.00
CA PHE A 345 -18.86 -13.97 -36.08
C PHE A 345 -17.93 -14.16 -34.85
N CYS A 346 -16.87 -13.36 -34.72
CA CYS A 346 -15.89 -13.44 -33.64
C CYS A 346 -15.20 -14.80 -33.43
N TRP A 347 -14.94 -15.58 -34.49
CA TRP A 347 -14.24 -16.88 -34.36
C TRP A 347 -12.75 -16.77 -34.00
N SER A 348 -12.14 -15.62 -34.30
CA SER A 348 -10.76 -15.28 -33.97
C SER A 348 -10.76 -13.93 -33.26
N GLU A 349 -10.32 -13.95 -32.01
CA GLU A 349 -10.20 -12.76 -31.18
C GLU A 349 -8.73 -12.44 -30.88
N SER A 350 -8.42 -11.15 -30.82
CA SER A 350 -7.16 -10.68 -30.24
C SER A 350 -7.46 -9.84 -29.02
N VAL A 351 -6.88 -10.20 -27.88
CA VAL A 351 -6.95 -9.38 -26.67
C VAL A 351 -5.98 -8.23 -26.83
N ILE A 352 -6.48 -7.01 -26.73
CA ILE A 352 -5.67 -5.80 -26.88
C ILE A 352 -5.24 -5.28 -25.50
N TRP A 353 -6.16 -5.22 -24.54
CA TRP A 353 -5.89 -4.85 -23.15
C TRP A 353 -6.61 -5.76 -22.16
N ARG A 354 -6.04 -5.88 -20.97
CA ARG A 354 -6.57 -6.62 -19.82
C ARG A 354 -6.57 -5.72 -18.59
N SER A 355 -7.65 -5.74 -17.82
CA SER A 355 -7.66 -5.15 -16.49
C SER A 355 -6.86 -6.01 -15.51
N SER A 356 -6.60 -5.49 -14.32
CA SER A 356 -6.32 -6.36 -13.16
C SER A 356 -7.51 -7.28 -12.88
N GLU A 357 -7.25 -8.42 -12.27
CA GLU A 357 -8.28 -9.22 -11.63
C GLU A 357 -8.94 -8.41 -10.49
N PHE A 358 -10.25 -8.53 -10.33
CA PHE A 358 -11.00 -7.87 -9.26
C PHE A 358 -10.60 -8.45 -7.90
N ASP A 359 -10.31 -7.56 -6.95
CA ASP A 359 -10.01 -7.93 -5.56
C ASP A 359 -11.30 -8.05 -4.75
N ASP A 360 -11.48 -9.17 -4.04
CA ASP A 360 -12.71 -9.42 -3.28
C ASP A 360 -13.01 -8.38 -2.19
N ALA A 361 -12.00 -7.71 -1.64
CA ALA A 361 -12.16 -6.62 -0.68
C ALA A 361 -12.18 -5.23 -1.35
N ASN A 362 -12.29 -5.18 -2.69
CA ASN A 362 -12.22 -3.96 -3.48
C ASN A 362 -10.96 -3.13 -3.15
N ARG A 363 -9.83 -3.82 -2.95
CA ARG A 363 -8.51 -3.26 -2.58
C ARG A 363 -8.51 -2.49 -1.26
N LYS A 364 -9.46 -2.78 -0.36
CA LYS A 364 -9.52 -2.18 0.97
C LYS A 364 -8.83 -3.07 2.00
N PHE A 365 -7.92 -2.48 2.77
CA PHE A 365 -7.23 -3.19 3.83
C PHE A 365 -8.18 -3.62 4.97
N PRO A 366 -7.82 -4.69 5.70
CA PRO A 366 -8.50 -5.04 6.95
C PRO A 366 -8.38 -3.91 7.98
N ALA A 367 -9.50 -3.59 8.63
CA ALA A 367 -9.57 -2.68 9.76
C ALA A 367 -9.06 -3.37 11.04
N GLU A 368 -8.16 -2.72 11.77
CA GLU A 368 -7.64 -3.24 13.03
C GLU A 368 -8.76 -3.32 14.09
N VAL A 369 -8.76 -4.38 14.90
CA VAL A 369 -9.65 -4.51 16.04
C VAL A 369 -8.97 -3.92 17.26
N VAL A 370 -9.42 -2.73 17.69
CA VAL A 370 -8.80 -1.99 18.79
C VAL A 370 -8.72 -2.86 20.06
N GLY A 371 -7.52 -3.00 20.59
CA GLY A 371 -7.23 -3.78 21.81
C GLY A 371 -6.96 -5.27 21.59
N TYR A 372 -6.93 -5.75 20.34
CA TYR A 372 -6.74 -7.16 20.03
C TYR A 372 -5.82 -7.35 18.82
N ASP A 373 -5.06 -8.45 18.80
CA ASP A 373 -4.27 -8.86 17.64
C ASP A 373 -5.14 -9.51 16.55
N ALA A 374 -6.13 -8.75 16.09
CA ALA A 374 -7.12 -9.17 15.12
C ALA A 374 -7.47 -8.04 14.14
N SER A 375 -8.04 -8.39 12.99
CA SER A 375 -8.52 -7.42 12.01
C SER A 375 -9.80 -7.91 11.32
N LEU A 376 -10.67 -6.97 10.96
CA LEU A 376 -11.93 -7.21 10.25
C LEU A 376 -11.86 -6.63 8.83
N GLN A 377 -12.27 -7.41 7.84
CA GLN A 377 -12.36 -6.96 6.45
C GLN A 377 -13.74 -7.30 5.87
N LEU A 378 -14.33 -6.33 5.15
CA LEU A 378 -15.51 -6.55 4.33
C LEU A 378 -15.04 -7.00 2.95
N PHE A 379 -15.65 -8.05 2.40
CA PHE A 379 -15.34 -8.55 1.07
C PHE A 379 -16.61 -9.03 0.36
N VAL A 380 -16.54 -9.21 -0.95
CA VAL A 380 -17.63 -9.75 -1.77
C VAL A 380 -17.37 -11.18 -2.19
N LYS A 381 -18.41 -11.99 -2.20
CA LYS A 381 -18.40 -13.33 -2.79
C LYS A 381 -19.71 -13.55 -3.53
N LYS A 382 -19.66 -13.78 -4.85
CA LYS A 382 -20.86 -13.99 -5.69
C LYS A 382 -21.93 -12.91 -5.50
N GLY A 383 -21.53 -11.65 -5.44
CA GLY A 383 -22.38 -10.48 -5.23
C GLY A 383 -22.84 -10.29 -3.78
N LYS A 384 -22.39 -11.10 -2.83
CA LYS A 384 -22.81 -11.01 -1.43
C LYS A 384 -21.77 -10.35 -0.56
N ALA A 385 -22.22 -9.51 0.37
CA ALA A 385 -21.39 -8.93 1.42
C ALA A 385 -20.99 -10.02 2.42
N CYS A 386 -19.70 -10.18 2.63
CA CYS A 386 -19.10 -11.16 3.52
C CYS A 386 -18.12 -10.46 4.47
N ALA A 387 -17.88 -11.03 5.63
CA ALA A 387 -16.88 -10.54 6.57
C ALA A 387 -15.78 -11.58 6.77
N ARG A 388 -14.54 -11.11 6.84
CA ARG A 388 -13.35 -11.91 7.12
C ARG A 388 -12.67 -11.38 8.37
N LEU A 389 -12.39 -12.28 9.31
CA LEU A 389 -11.57 -12.02 10.49
C LEU A 389 -10.19 -12.61 10.27
N TYR A 390 -9.18 -11.79 10.49
CA TYR A 390 -7.78 -12.19 10.60
C TYR A 390 -7.44 -12.23 12.08
N ILE A 391 -7.01 -13.38 12.58
CA ILE A 391 -6.67 -13.59 13.99
C ILE A 391 -5.20 -13.99 14.06
N ASN A 392 -4.38 -13.23 14.78
CA ASN A 392 -2.96 -13.58 14.91
C ASN A 392 -2.83 -14.95 15.60
N LYS A 393 -1.96 -15.83 15.08
CA LYS A 393 -1.69 -17.15 15.69
C LYS A 393 -1.11 -17.04 17.10
N ALA A 394 -0.47 -15.92 17.44
CA ALA A 394 -0.01 -15.64 18.80
C ALA A 394 -1.17 -15.31 19.77
N PHE A 395 -2.33 -14.91 19.26
CA PHE A 395 -3.54 -14.64 20.05
C PHE A 395 -4.30 -15.95 20.30
N THR A 396 -3.74 -16.80 21.16
CA THR A 396 -4.15 -18.20 21.33
C THR A 396 -5.50 -18.36 22.05
N ASP A 397 -5.87 -17.42 22.92
CA ASP A 397 -7.11 -17.40 23.70
C ASP A 397 -8.22 -16.56 23.02
N TRP A 398 -8.08 -16.26 21.73
CA TRP A 398 -8.98 -15.34 21.03
C TRP A 398 -10.46 -15.74 21.10
N ARG A 399 -10.77 -17.05 21.15
CA ARG A 399 -12.15 -17.53 21.23
C ARG A 399 -12.80 -17.19 22.56
N ASP A 400 -12.02 -17.22 23.64
CA ASP A 400 -12.47 -16.84 24.97
C ASP A 400 -12.59 -15.32 25.05
N SER A 401 -11.63 -14.59 24.51
CA SER A 401 -11.71 -13.13 24.39
C SER A 401 -12.91 -12.69 23.53
N PHE A 402 -13.23 -13.39 22.44
CA PHE A 402 -14.31 -13.06 21.51
C PHE A 402 -15.60 -13.85 21.74
N TYR A 403 -15.76 -14.50 22.91
CA TYR A 403 -16.92 -15.35 23.20
C TYR A 403 -18.28 -14.63 23.07
N LYS A 404 -18.30 -13.31 23.36
CA LYS A 404 -19.44 -12.40 23.19
C LYS A 404 -19.25 -11.38 22.07
N ALA A 405 -18.19 -11.51 21.28
CA ALA A 405 -17.95 -10.60 20.19
C ALA A 405 -18.80 -10.99 18.97
N TRP A 406 -19.31 -9.99 18.26
CA TRP A 406 -20.16 -10.19 17.09
C TRP A 406 -19.88 -9.14 16.02
N VAL A 407 -20.14 -9.53 14.77
CA VAL A 407 -19.99 -8.67 13.60
C VAL A 407 -21.38 -8.37 13.04
N GLY A 408 -21.72 -7.09 12.98
CA GLY A 408 -22.95 -6.59 12.35
C GLY A 408 -22.68 -6.08 10.93
N PHE A 409 -23.64 -6.28 10.03
CA PHE A 409 -23.63 -5.78 8.66
C PHE A 409 -24.67 -4.66 8.50
N TYR A 410 -24.27 -3.56 7.89
CA TYR A 410 -25.06 -2.33 7.75
C TYR A 410 -25.16 -1.95 6.28
N LYS A 411 -26.33 -1.45 5.85
CA LYS A 411 -26.52 -0.97 4.47
C LYS A 411 -25.76 0.33 4.22
N SER A 412 -25.62 1.14 5.26
CA SER A 412 -24.95 2.43 5.21
C SER A 412 -23.97 2.59 6.38
N SER A 413 -22.85 3.24 6.10
CA SER A 413 -21.91 3.72 7.12
C SER A 413 -22.57 4.70 8.09
N ASN A 414 -23.66 5.35 7.67
CA ASN A 414 -24.47 6.25 8.47
C ASN A 414 -25.55 5.54 9.30
N ASP A 415 -25.67 4.21 9.27
CA ASP A 415 -26.64 3.48 10.10
C ASP A 415 -26.20 3.47 11.57
N GLY A 416 -27.15 3.67 12.48
CA GLY A 416 -26.93 3.50 13.92
C GLY A 416 -26.43 2.10 14.22
N HIS A 417 -25.61 1.93 15.26
CA HIS A 417 -25.03 0.64 15.59
C HIS A 417 -26.07 -0.46 15.93
N SER A 418 -27.30 -0.08 16.31
CA SER A 418 -28.45 -0.95 16.54
C SER A 418 -29.13 -1.43 15.25
N SER A 419 -28.92 -0.71 14.14
CA SER A 419 -29.65 -0.86 12.87
C SER A 419 -28.94 -1.80 11.89
N TYR A 420 -28.34 -2.88 12.39
CA TYR A 420 -27.73 -3.88 11.51
C TYR A 420 -28.83 -4.69 10.80
N GLU A 421 -28.57 -5.07 9.55
CA GLU A 421 -29.46 -5.95 8.77
C GLU A 421 -29.36 -7.39 9.25
N THR A 422 -28.14 -7.82 9.53
CA THR A 422 -27.84 -9.15 10.05
C THR A 422 -26.55 -9.12 10.86
N TYR A 423 -26.33 -10.15 11.66
CA TYR A 423 -25.13 -10.30 12.46
C TYR A 423 -24.68 -11.74 12.57
N GLN A 424 -23.43 -11.93 12.98
CA GLN A 424 -22.93 -13.23 13.38
C GLN A 424 -21.91 -13.10 14.52
N TRP A 425 -21.93 -14.07 15.43
CA TRP A 425 -20.90 -14.18 16.48
C TRP A 425 -19.53 -14.45 15.85
N ALA A 426 -18.51 -13.73 16.29
CA ALA A 426 -17.16 -13.83 15.73
C ALA A 426 -16.61 -15.28 15.81
N THR A 427 -16.93 -15.99 16.90
CA THR A 427 -16.51 -17.39 17.12
C THR A 427 -17.21 -18.41 16.21
N LYS A 428 -18.29 -18.01 15.53
CA LYS A 428 -19.08 -18.84 14.59
C LYS A 428 -18.71 -18.62 13.13
N PHE A 429 -17.72 -17.76 12.84
CA PHE A 429 -17.18 -17.65 11.50
C PHE A 429 -16.48 -18.97 11.12
N ASN A 430 -16.56 -19.34 9.85
CA ASN A 430 -15.99 -20.58 9.36
C ASN A 430 -14.51 -20.40 9.07
N GLU A 431 -13.69 -21.33 9.52
CA GLU A 431 -12.27 -21.32 9.21
C GLU A 431 -12.03 -21.55 7.72
N ASN A 432 -11.24 -20.68 7.08
CA ASN A 432 -10.85 -20.85 5.68
C ASN A 432 -9.47 -21.52 5.60
N THR A 433 -9.46 -22.85 5.56
CA THR A 433 -8.24 -23.67 5.53
C THR A 433 -7.51 -23.63 4.17
N GLN A 434 -8.19 -23.27 3.09
CA GLN A 434 -7.59 -23.14 1.75
C GLN A 434 -6.68 -21.91 1.67
N LYS A 435 -7.12 -20.75 2.21
CA LYS A 435 -6.27 -19.55 2.31
C LYS A 435 -5.16 -19.68 3.37
N GLN A 436 -5.19 -20.71 4.21
CA GLN A 436 -4.11 -21.00 5.17
C GLN A 436 -3.00 -21.90 4.57
N THR A 437 -3.31 -22.65 3.51
CA THR A 437 -2.40 -23.66 2.92
C THR A 437 -1.52 -23.08 1.80
N GLU A 438 -1.75 -21.85 1.37
CA GLU A 438 -0.98 -21.16 0.33
C GLU A 438 0.37 -20.58 0.81
N GLU A 439 0.91 -20.97 1.98
CA GLU A 439 2.36 -20.96 2.35
C GLU A 439 2.56 -21.06 3.88
N GLU A 440 3.61 -21.77 4.31
CA GLU A 440 3.95 -22.15 5.70
C GLU A 440 4.11 -20.98 6.72
N GLU A 441 4.09 -19.72 6.28
CA GLU A 441 4.50 -18.56 7.07
C GLU A 441 3.36 -17.57 7.43
N HIS A 442 2.09 -17.90 7.17
CA HIS A 442 0.98 -17.04 7.59
C HIS A 442 0.93 -16.96 9.12
N THR A 443 1.11 -15.76 9.69
CA THR A 443 0.97 -15.54 11.15
C THR A 443 -0.48 -15.34 11.56
N TYR A 444 -1.43 -15.46 10.65
CA TYR A 444 -2.87 -15.28 10.92
C TYR A 444 -3.66 -16.54 10.58
N LEU A 445 -4.72 -16.76 11.35
CA LEU A 445 -5.84 -17.62 11.02
C LEU A 445 -6.92 -16.76 10.36
N ILE A 446 -7.54 -17.29 9.31
CA ILE A 446 -8.57 -16.59 8.54
C ILE A 446 -9.92 -17.27 8.77
N TYR A 447 -10.90 -16.49 9.21
CA TYR A 447 -12.27 -16.92 9.43
C TYR A 447 -13.23 -16.07 8.62
N GLU A 448 -14.21 -16.67 7.95
CA GLU A 448 -15.12 -16.00 7.04
C GLU A 448 -16.59 -16.29 7.37
N TYR A 449 -17.45 -15.31 7.07
CA TYR A 449 -18.89 -15.43 7.15
C TYR A 449 -19.56 -14.77 5.94
N ASP A 450 -20.47 -15.50 5.30
CA ASP A 450 -21.34 -15.01 4.24
C ASP A 450 -22.65 -14.53 4.85
N SER A 451 -22.94 -13.23 4.74
CA SER A 451 -24.15 -12.64 5.31
C SER A 451 -25.43 -12.98 4.53
N GLY A 452 -25.30 -13.45 3.28
CA GLY A 452 -26.41 -13.60 2.35
C GLY A 452 -26.89 -12.31 1.70
N LEU A 453 -26.48 -11.14 2.20
CA LEU A 453 -26.92 -9.84 1.71
C LEU A 453 -26.18 -9.45 0.44
N ALA A 454 -26.88 -8.88 -0.54
CA ALA A 454 -26.26 -8.30 -1.73
C ALA A 454 -25.38 -7.10 -1.35
N VAL A 455 -24.13 -7.06 -1.82
CA VAL A 455 -23.22 -5.94 -1.51
C VAL A 455 -23.63 -4.69 -2.29
N GLN A 456 -23.70 -3.54 -1.62
CA GLN A 456 -24.06 -2.27 -2.23
C GLN A 456 -23.13 -1.15 -1.78
N GLN A 457 -23.16 -0.02 -2.48
CA GLN A 457 -22.40 1.16 -2.08
C GLN A 457 -22.82 1.64 -0.68
N GLY A 458 -21.86 1.98 0.17
CA GLY A 458 -22.08 2.40 1.56
C GLY A 458 -22.09 1.25 2.58
N PHE A 459 -22.14 -0.01 2.14
CA PHE A 459 -22.18 -1.16 3.06
C PHE A 459 -20.97 -1.19 3.99
N GLN A 460 -21.19 -1.51 5.26
CA GLN A 460 -20.12 -1.57 6.26
C GLN A 460 -20.31 -2.78 7.18
N ALA A 461 -19.20 -3.37 7.62
CA ALA A 461 -19.18 -4.32 8.73
C ALA A 461 -18.55 -3.67 9.97
N ARG A 462 -19.08 -4.00 11.15
CA ARG A 462 -18.58 -3.51 12.44
C ARG A 462 -18.42 -4.66 13.42
N LEU A 463 -17.31 -4.70 14.15
CA LEU A 463 -17.09 -5.67 15.22
C LEU A 463 -17.36 -5.03 16.57
N PHE A 464 -18.19 -5.69 17.38
CA PHE A 464 -18.52 -5.34 18.75
C PHE A 464 -17.94 -6.39 19.69
N HIS A 465 -17.30 -5.96 20.77
CA HIS A 465 -16.71 -6.89 21.74
C HIS A 465 -17.77 -7.55 22.65
N GLN A 466 -18.83 -6.82 23.01
CA GLN A 466 -19.92 -7.31 23.87
C GLN A 466 -21.26 -6.62 23.49
N LYS A 467 -22.38 -7.03 24.10
CA LYS A 467 -23.56 -6.15 24.23
C LYS A 467 -23.35 -5.30 25.50
N PRO A 468 -23.38 -3.96 25.47
CA PRO A 468 -24.13 -3.09 24.55
C PRO A 468 -23.37 -2.63 23.30
N VAL A 469 -24.17 -2.02 22.43
CA VAL A 469 -23.86 -1.44 21.12
C VAL A 469 -22.69 -0.41 21.15
N LEU A 470 -22.33 0.12 22.32
CA LEU A 470 -21.19 1.05 22.47
C LEU A 470 -19.80 0.38 22.43
N SER A 471 -19.73 -0.96 22.38
CA SER A 471 -18.46 -1.71 22.45
C SER A 471 -17.79 -1.95 21.09
N VAL A 472 -18.00 -1.06 20.12
CA VAL A 472 -17.40 -1.22 18.78
C VAL A 472 -15.88 -1.13 18.88
N ARG A 473 -15.21 -2.14 18.32
CA ARG A 473 -13.74 -2.22 18.26
C ARG A 473 -13.18 -2.08 16.85
N ALA A 474 -14.01 -2.25 15.81
CA ALA A 474 -13.58 -2.08 14.42
C ALA A 474 -14.73 -1.64 13.51
N HIS A 475 -14.41 -0.83 12.51
CA HIS A 475 -15.27 -0.44 11.39
C HIS A 475 -14.54 -0.69 10.09
N THR A 476 -15.15 -1.39 9.14
CA THR A 476 -14.57 -1.49 7.79
C THR A 476 -14.73 -0.18 7.03
N VAL A 477 -13.91 0.03 6.00
CA VAL A 477 -14.19 1.07 5.01
C VAL A 477 -15.53 0.74 4.34
N PRO A 478 -16.42 1.72 4.12
CA PRO A 478 -17.67 1.48 3.42
C PRO A 478 -17.44 0.99 1.99
N TRP A 479 -18.24 0.04 1.52
CA TRP A 479 -18.11 -0.54 0.19
C TRP A 479 -18.40 0.49 -0.90
N GLY A 480 -17.60 0.52 -1.96
CA GLY A 480 -17.84 1.39 -3.12
C GLY A 480 -17.73 2.90 -2.85
N GLU A 481 -17.48 3.33 -1.61
CA GLU A 481 -17.00 4.67 -1.32
C GLU A 481 -15.48 4.65 -1.54
N GLU A 482 -15.00 5.39 -2.55
CA GLU A 482 -13.70 6.02 -2.39
C GLU A 482 -13.80 6.74 -1.07
N ALA A 483 -12.87 6.51 -0.12
CA ALA A 483 -12.95 7.32 1.09
C ALA A 483 -12.67 8.74 0.60
N ILE A 484 -13.75 9.48 0.42
CA ILE A 484 -13.74 10.90 0.31
C ILE A 484 -13.17 11.27 1.66
N ARG A 485 -12.00 11.94 1.63
CA ARG A 485 -11.27 12.45 2.79
C ARG A 485 -12.28 12.58 3.93
N LYS A 486 -12.31 11.63 4.87
CA LYS A 486 -13.04 11.84 6.10
C LYS A 486 -12.33 13.03 6.66
N ILE A 487 -12.92 14.21 6.51
CA ILE A 487 -12.20 15.44 6.77
C ILE A 487 -12.06 15.51 8.30
N GLN A 488 -10.99 14.89 8.78
CA GLN A 488 -10.57 14.93 10.16
C GLN A 488 -10.02 16.33 10.40
N ASN A 489 -10.63 17.00 11.40
CA ASN A 489 -10.27 18.30 11.99
C ASN A 489 -10.70 19.55 11.22
N ASN A 490 -11.99 19.65 10.91
CA ASN A 490 -12.60 20.84 10.32
C ASN A 490 -13.22 21.81 11.35
N VAL A 491 -12.76 21.88 12.61
CA VAL A 491 -13.20 22.93 13.55
C VAL A 491 -11.98 23.50 14.28
N GLY A 492 -11.04 24.08 13.53
CA GLY A 492 -9.82 24.70 14.08
C GLY A 492 -8.93 23.75 14.90
N GLU A 493 -8.32 24.27 15.97
CA GLU A 493 -7.51 23.51 16.94
C GLU A 493 -8.36 22.75 17.98
N TYR A 494 -9.69 22.85 17.91
CA TYR A 494 -10.58 22.22 18.85
C TYR A 494 -10.75 20.74 18.50
N GLY A 495 -10.90 19.88 19.53
CA GLY A 495 -11.19 18.46 19.37
C GLY A 495 -12.60 18.21 18.83
N ALA A 496 -12.97 18.82 17.71
CA ALA A 496 -14.30 18.77 17.13
C ALA A 496 -14.23 18.65 15.59
N SER A 497 -15.20 17.95 14.99
CA SER A 497 -15.35 17.86 13.54
C SER A 497 -16.81 17.93 13.12
N LEU A 498 -17.07 18.64 12.02
CA LEU A 498 -18.39 18.81 11.45
C LEU A 498 -18.53 17.91 10.22
N GLN A 499 -19.62 17.15 10.16
CA GLN A 499 -20.03 16.33 9.03
C GLN A 499 -21.41 16.79 8.55
N LEU A 500 -21.64 16.76 7.24
CA LEU A 500 -22.94 17.07 6.66
C LEU A 500 -23.42 15.88 5.82
N THR A 501 -24.64 15.41 6.09
CA THR A 501 -25.26 14.22 5.48
C THR A 501 -26.73 14.48 5.14
N ALA A 502 -27.38 13.58 4.40
CA ALA A 502 -28.82 13.59 4.21
C ALA A 502 -29.52 12.87 5.38
N GLY A 503 -30.65 13.41 5.86
CA GLY A 503 -31.48 12.75 6.88
C GLY A 503 -32.04 11.41 6.38
N SER A 504 -32.08 10.42 7.26
CA SER A 504 -32.49 9.04 6.98
C SER A 504 -33.98 8.76 7.22
N ASP A 505 -34.76 9.73 7.70
CA ASP A 505 -36.19 9.54 7.96
C ASP A 505 -36.98 9.67 6.66
N ASP A 506 -37.79 8.64 6.41
CA ASP A 506 -38.42 8.20 5.14
C ASP A 506 -39.35 9.20 4.41
N ASP A 507 -39.32 10.51 4.71
CA ASP A 507 -40.12 11.52 4.00
C ASP A 507 -39.54 12.95 4.05
N SER A 508 -38.30 13.14 4.51
CA SER A 508 -37.70 14.48 4.44
C SER A 508 -36.24 14.44 4.06
N CYS A 509 -35.97 14.70 2.78
CA CYS A 509 -34.68 14.98 2.17
C CYS A 509 -34.00 16.22 2.77
N LYS A 510 -33.83 16.28 4.10
CA LYS A 510 -33.30 17.42 4.84
C LYS A 510 -31.82 17.26 5.11
N ALA A 511 -31.08 18.35 5.09
CA ALA A 511 -29.66 18.36 5.40
C ALA A 511 -29.45 18.17 6.92
N LEU A 512 -28.70 17.13 7.28
CA LEU A 512 -28.35 16.77 8.66
C LEU A 512 -26.88 17.09 8.91
N ALA A 513 -26.64 18.02 9.83
CA ALA A 513 -25.29 18.27 10.34
C ALA A 513 -25.03 17.41 11.57
N ARG A 514 -23.86 16.77 11.62
CA ARG A 514 -23.36 16.00 12.75
C ARG A 514 -22.05 16.60 13.23
N LEU A 515 -21.99 16.89 14.52
CA LEU A 515 -20.81 17.37 15.21
C LEU A 515 -20.22 16.24 16.05
N TYR A 516 -18.99 15.83 15.75
CA TYR A 516 -18.22 14.95 16.62
C TYR A 516 -17.38 15.81 17.56
N ILE A 517 -17.39 15.49 18.85
CA ILE A 517 -16.62 16.14 19.91
C ILE A 517 -15.76 15.08 20.58
N LYS A 518 -14.44 15.24 20.63
CA LYS A 518 -13.55 14.34 21.35
C LYS A 518 -13.96 14.26 22.82
N ARG A 519 -13.88 13.07 23.40
CA ARG A 519 -14.27 12.84 24.80
C ARG A 519 -13.35 13.53 25.80
N ASP A 520 -12.09 13.82 25.44
CA ASP A 520 -11.14 14.57 26.25
C ASP A 520 -11.41 16.10 26.22
N PHE A 521 -12.23 16.59 25.29
CA PHE A 521 -12.69 17.98 25.24
C PHE A 521 -13.85 18.21 26.22
N THR A 522 -13.54 18.11 27.52
CA THR A 522 -14.54 18.04 28.59
C THR A 522 -15.35 19.33 28.81
N ASP A 523 -14.81 20.50 28.43
CA ASP A 523 -15.45 21.82 28.59
C ASP A 523 -16.08 22.36 27.29
N TRP A 524 -16.23 21.51 26.27
CA TRP A 524 -16.63 21.91 24.91
C TRP A 524 -17.90 22.76 24.85
N LYS A 525 -18.91 22.50 25.70
CA LYS A 525 -20.16 23.29 25.69
C LYS A 525 -19.91 24.74 26.08
N ASN A 526 -19.03 24.97 27.06
CA ASN A 526 -18.66 26.31 27.49
C ASN A 526 -17.82 26.98 26.41
N THR A 527 -16.82 26.27 25.88
CA THR A 527 -15.91 26.77 24.84
C THR A 527 -16.63 27.10 23.53
N LEU A 528 -17.65 26.32 23.16
CA LEU A 528 -18.44 26.48 21.93
C LEU A 528 -19.82 27.11 22.17
N THR A 529 -20.05 27.76 23.32
CA THR A 529 -21.36 28.32 23.72
C THR A 529 -21.93 29.25 22.64
N ASN A 530 -21.07 30.09 22.05
CA ASN A 530 -21.43 31.08 21.03
C ASN A 530 -21.13 30.60 19.61
N SER A 531 -20.90 29.30 19.44
CA SER A 531 -20.64 28.71 18.13
C SER A 531 -21.92 28.24 17.45
N TRP A 532 -21.95 28.36 16.12
CA TRP A 532 -23.12 28.01 15.32
C TRP A 532 -22.71 27.40 13.98
N VAL A 533 -23.63 26.61 13.42
CA VAL A 533 -23.50 25.99 12.10
C VAL A 533 -24.50 26.63 11.15
N GLY A 534 -24.01 27.24 10.07
CA GLY A 534 -24.83 27.78 8.99
C GLY A 534 -24.92 26.80 7.82
N PHE A 535 -26.09 26.70 7.17
CA PHE A 535 -26.36 25.86 6.01
C PHE A 535 -26.55 26.73 4.76
N TYR A 536 -25.88 26.40 3.67
CA TYR A 536 -25.78 27.20 2.45
C TYR A 536 -26.21 26.38 1.25
N LYS A 537 -26.81 27.02 0.23
CA LYS A 537 -27.27 26.34 -0.99
C LYS A 537 -26.12 26.04 -1.93
N SER A 538 -25.09 26.89 -1.93
CA SER A 538 -23.90 26.74 -2.75
C SER A 538 -22.63 27.01 -1.95
N SER A 539 -21.54 26.34 -2.33
CA SER A 539 -20.23 26.61 -1.76
C SER A 539 -19.66 27.98 -2.13
N SER A 540 -20.20 28.62 -3.16
CA SER A 540 -19.89 29.99 -3.55
C SER A 540 -20.60 31.06 -2.71
N ASP A 541 -21.55 30.67 -1.85
CA ASP A 541 -22.35 31.62 -1.06
C ASP A 541 -21.47 32.35 -0.04
N CYS A 542 -21.76 33.64 0.21
CA CYS A 542 -21.05 34.43 1.21
C CYS A 542 -21.41 33.97 2.63
N SER A 543 -20.55 34.21 3.63
CA SER A 543 -20.77 33.75 5.02
C SER A 543 -22.09 34.24 5.64
N SER A 544 -22.61 35.39 5.21
CA SER A 544 -23.87 35.98 5.68
C SER A 544 -25.12 35.47 4.96
N SER A 545 -24.99 34.70 3.87
CA SER A 545 -26.12 34.25 3.04
C SER A 545 -26.55 32.81 3.33
N TYR A 546 -26.46 32.37 4.59
CA TYR A 546 -26.96 31.05 4.99
C TYR A 546 -28.48 30.99 4.82
N THR A 547 -28.98 29.84 4.41
CA THR A 547 -30.42 29.57 4.28
C THR A 547 -31.06 29.29 5.63
N THR A 548 -30.35 28.54 6.48
CA THR A 548 -30.74 28.29 7.86
C THR A 548 -29.49 28.09 8.72
N TYR A 549 -29.63 28.16 10.03
CA TYR A 549 -28.52 28.00 10.96
C TYR A 549 -28.99 27.41 12.28
N GLN A 550 -28.06 26.85 13.04
CA GLN A 550 -28.34 26.40 14.40
C GLN A 550 -27.14 26.59 15.33
N TRP A 551 -27.42 26.97 16.57
CA TRP A 551 -26.43 26.98 17.65
C TRP A 551 -25.94 25.56 17.96
N VAL A 552 -24.63 25.40 18.11
CA VAL A 552 -23.99 24.11 18.39
C VAL A 552 -24.53 23.49 19.68
N THR A 553 -24.84 24.30 20.68
CA THR A 553 -25.42 23.87 21.96
C THR A 553 -26.82 23.27 21.84
N SER A 554 -27.51 23.48 20.71
CA SER A 554 -28.82 22.89 20.43
C SER A 554 -28.78 21.57 19.68
N PHE A 555 -27.60 21.10 19.26
CA PHE A 555 -27.48 19.78 18.63
C PHE A 555 -27.80 18.70 19.66
N VAL A 556 -28.55 17.69 19.24
CA VAL A 556 -29.03 16.61 20.11
C VAL A 556 -28.02 15.48 20.11
N ARG A 557 -27.65 15.00 21.29
CA ARG A 557 -26.69 13.90 21.42
C ARG A 557 -27.22 12.65 20.70
N ASN A 558 -26.38 12.07 19.85
CA ASN A 558 -26.65 10.81 19.17
C ASN A 558 -25.73 9.72 19.73
N ASP A 559 -26.27 8.94 20.68
CA ASP A 559 -25.53 7.85 21.32
C ASP A 559 -25.20 6.70 20.35
N GLU A 560 -25.94 6.55 19.26
CA GLU A 560 -25.68 5.53 18.22
C GLU A 560 -24.50 5.89 17.31
N LYS A 561 -23.97 7.10 17.45
CA LYS A 561 -22.85 7.64 16.65
C LYS A 561 -21.64 7.99 17.49
N CYS A 562 -21.73 7.77 18.80
CA CYS A 562 -20.61 7.91 19.70
C CYS A 562 -19.62 6.75 19.53
N THR A 563 -18.32 7.06 19.59
CA THR A 563 -17.23 6.08 19.61
C THR A 563 -16.50 6.13 20.96
N GLU A 564 -15.45 5.33 21.13
CA GLU A 564 -14.56 5.42 22.31
C GLU A 564 -13.78 6.73 22.36
N GLU A 565 -13.58 7.40 21.21
CA GLU A 565 -12.82 8.66 21.13
C GLU A 565 -13.73 9.90 21.04
N TYR A 566 -14.91 9.77 20.40
CA TYR A 566 -15.79 10.91 20.12
C TYR A 566 -17.22 10.72 20.65
N MET A 567 -17.82 11.82 21.10
CA MET A 567 -19.27 11.99 21.25
C MET A 567 -19.84 12.57 19.96
N ALA A 568 -21.04 12.18 19.57
CA ALA A 568 -21.72 12.71 18.38
C ALA A 568 -23.00 13.47 18.76
N TYR A 569 -23.24 14.58 18.06
CA TYR A 569 -24.42 15.43 18.22
C TYR A 569 -24.98 15.76 16.84
N ASP A 570 -26.30 15.64 16.67
CA ASP A 570 -26.97 15.80 15.39
C ASP A 570 -27.94 16.98 15.40
N TYR A 571 -28.10 17.60 14.23
CA TYR A 571 -29.15 18.56 13.95
C TYR A 571 -29.66 18.37 12.53
N THR A 572 -30.96 18.11 12.40
CA THR A 572 -31.67 18.07 11.12
C THR A 572 -32.18 19.46 10.80
N SER A 573 -31.62 20.08 9.75
CA SER A 573 -32.03 21.41 9.31
C SER A 573 -33.40 21.40 8.64
N SER A 574 -34.01 22.57 8.47
CA SER A 574 -35.19 22.75 7.62
C SER A 574 -34.89 22.76 6.13
N MET A 575 -33.60 22.69 5.74
CA MET A 575 -33.16 22.85 4.36
C MET A 575 -33.13 21.50 3.66
N THR A 576 -33.62 21.45 2.42
CA THR A 576 -33.52 20.24 1.59
C THR A 576 -32.11 20.03 1.04
N VAL A 577 -31.74 18.77 0.85
CA VAL A 577 -30.46 18.34 0.30
C VAL A 577 -30.48 18.57 -1.22
N ASP A 578 -29.47 19.28 -1.74
CA ASP A 578 -29.30 19.54 -3.19
C ASP A 578 -27.79 19.64 -3.54
N HIS A 579 -27.46 19.69 -4.83
CA HIS A 579 -26.08 19.87 -5.31
C HIS A 579 -25.48 21.20 -4.82
N GLY A 580 -24.31 21.14 -4.20
CA GLY A 580 -23.56 22.32 -3.74
C GLY A 580 -23.87 22.76 -2.31
N VAL A 581 -24.76 22.06 -1.61
CA VAL A 581 -25.11 22.34 -0.22
C VAL A 581 -23.90 22.21 0.71
N GLU A 582 -23.77 23.14 1.64
CA GLU A 582 -22.63 23.23 2.54
C GLU A 582 -23.07 23.60 3.96
N ALA A 583 -22.36 23.10 4.97
CA ALA A 583 -22.48 23.54 6.35
C ALA A 583 -21.15 24.16 6.81
N ARG A 584 -21.21 25.34 7.45
CA ARG A 584 -20.02 26.05 7.94
C ARG A 584 -20.11 26.26 9.44
N PHE A 585 -18.99 26.11 10.13
CA PHE A 585 -18.88 26.29 11.57
C PHE A 585 -18.23 27.65 11.90
N PHE A 586 -18.86 28.40 12.80
CA PHE A 586 -18.42 29.72 13.25
C PHE A 586 -18.32 29.76 14.78
N LEU A 587 -17.27 30.43 15.32
CA LEU A 587 -17.07 30.57 16.77
C LEU A 587 -17.86 31.70 17.43
N SER A 588 -18.21 32.73 16.64
CA SER A 588 -18.87 33.94 17.10
C SER A 588 -19.93 34.39 16.09
N ARG A 589 -20.81 35.32 16.51
CA ARG A 589 -21.78 35.99 15.60
C ARG A 589 -21.10 36.83 14.53
N ASP A 590 -19.83 37.18 14.73
CA ASP A 590 -19.06 37.90 13.73
C ASP A 590 -18.68 36.93 12.60
N TYR A 591 -19.34 37.12 11.45
CA TYR A 591 -19.22 36.33 10.21
C TYR A 591 -17.78 36.17 9.67
N SER A 592 -16.80 36.81 10.30
CA SER A 592 -15.37 36.79 10.01
C SER A 592 -14.60 35.63 10.65
N SER A 593 -15.17 34.94 11.65
CA SER A 593 -14.49 33.90 12.44
C SER A 593 -14.83 32.46 12.01
N ARG A 594 -14.71 32.17 10.71
CA ARG A 594 -14.90 30.82 10.16
C ARG A 594 -13.72 29.93 10.55
N ILE A 595 -13.98 28.89 11.34
CA ILE A 595 -12.94 27.94 11.79
C ILE A 595 -13.17 26.53 11.25
N GLY A 596 -14.25 26.32 10.51
CA GLY A 596 -14.64 25.01 10.04
C GLY A 596 -15.63 25.01 8.89
N GLN A 597 -15.56 23.99 8.05
CA GLN A 597 -16.41 23.81 6.88
C GLN A 597 -16.67 22.33 6.65
N ALA A 598 -17.90 21.94 6.37
CA ALA A 598 -18.29 20.60 5.96
C ALA A 598 -19.13 20.74 4.69
N VAL A 599 -18.57 20.28 3.57
CA VAL A 599 -19.33 20.20 2.32
C VAL A 599 -20.14 18.91 2.37
N LEU A 600 -21.40 18.97 1.95
CA LEU A 600 -22.28 17.83 1.88
C LEU A 600 -21.65 16.79 0.92
N ASP A 601 -21.28 15.65 1.46
CA ASP A 601 -20.80 14.51 0.70
C ASP A 601 -21.99 13.56 0.48
N VAL A 602 -22.67 13.69 -0.66
CA VAL A 602 -23.75 12.76 -1.00
C VAL A 602 -23.42 12.03 -2.28
N ASN A 603 -23.61 10.72 -2.22
CA ASN A 603 -23.93 9.88 -3.36
C ASN A 603 -24.90 10.60 -4.30
N GLN A 604 -24.54 10.73 -5.58
CA GLN A 604 -25.43 11.26 -6.64
C GLN A 604 -26.84 10.65 -6.57
N ARG A 605 -26.98 9.38 -6.13
CA ARG A 605 -28.28 8.70 -5.96
C ARG A 605 -29.23 9.31 -4.93
N LEU A 606 -28.74 9.81 -3.80
CA LEU A 606 -29.61 10.45 -2.79
C LEU A 606 -30.09 11.83 -3.28
N ILE A 607 -29.25 12.54 -4.04
CA ILE A 607 -29.64 13.78 -4.72
C ILE A 607 -30.69 13.50 -5.82
N TYR A 608 -30.53 12.42 -6.59
CA TYR A 608 -31.53 11.97 -7.57
C TYR A 608 -32.84 11.48 -6.94
N ALA A 609 -32.80 10.79 -5.80
CA ALA A 609 -34.01 10.37 -5.09
C ALA A 609 -34.78 11.57 -4.52
N CYS A 610 -34.06 12.60 -4.07
CA CYS A 610 -34.64 13.83 -3.54
C CYS A 610 -35.11 14.83 -4.60
N SER A 611 -34.62 14.76 -5.85
CA SER A 611 -35.05 15.64 -6.95
C SER A 611 -36.26 15.13 -7.74
N LEU A 612 -36.69 13.89 -7.49
CA LEU A 612 -37.84 13.24 -8.13
C LEU A 612 -39.10 13.21 -7.23
N GLY A 613 -39.02 13.72 -6.00
CA GLY A 613 -40.11 13.76 -5.01
C GLY A 613 -40.93 15.05 -5.05
#